data_AF-A0A142X0Q4-F1
#
_entry.id   AF-A0A142X0Q4-F1
#
_cell.length_a   1.000
_cell.length_b   1.000
_cell.length_c   1.000
_cell.angle_alpha   90.00
_cell.angle_beta   90.00
_cell.angle_gamma   90.00
#
_symmetry.space_group_name_H-M   'P 1'
#
loop_
_entity.id
_entity.type
_entity.pdbx_description
1 polymer ?
#
loop_
_entity_poly.entity_id
_entity_poly.type
_entity_poly.pdbx_seq_one_letter_code
_entity_poly.pdbx_strand_id
1 'polypeptide(L)' 'MSNRNPFEGTDWYLDSEYAAFFGQELETFRSKVHANRIFHKKWGHNLLLQRSVVLDNMETITSDEPKTKKPRPPR' A
#
# COMPACT_ATOMS: atom_id res chain seq x y z
N MET A 1 5.10 -28.12 7.48
CA MET A 1 5.99 -26.98 7.81
C MET A 1 5.08 -25.76 7.92
N SER A 2 4.98 -25.12 9.09
CA SER A 2 4.15 -23.93 9.27
C SER A 2 4.75 -22.77 8.49
N ASN A 3 3.99 -22.27 7.51
CA ASN A 3 4.33 -21.10 6.71
C ASN A 3 4.14 -19.84 7.57
N ARG A 4 4.92 -19.70 8.65
CA ARG A 4 4.85 -18.54 9.54
C ARG A 4 5.36 -17.33 8.78
N ASN A 5 4.50 -16.33 8.57
CA ASN A 5 4.94 -15.01 8.14
C ASN A 5 5.95 -14.52 9.20
N PRO A 6 7.23 -14.28 8.87
CA PRO A 6 8.23 -13.88 9.87
C PRO A 6 7.93 -12.50 10.49
N PHE A 7 6.89 -11.82 9.99
CA PHE A 7 6.37 -10.56 10.48
C PHE A 7 5.07 -10.72 11.30
N GLU A 8 4.57 -11.95 11.50
CA GLU A 8 3.44 -12.26 12.39
C GLU A 8 3.77 -11.82 13.82
N GLY A 9 3.02 -10.85 14.36
CA GLY A 9 3.30 -10.22 15.66
C GLY A 9 4.11 -8.91 15.58
N THR A 10 4.48 -8.46 14.37
CA THR A 10 5.04 -7.12 14.14
C THR A 10 4.00 -6.20 13.51
N ASP A 11 4.22 -4.89 13.56
CA ASP A 11 3.38 -3.90 12.85
C ASP A 11 3.55 -3.94 11.32
N TRP A 12 4.26 -4.91 10.74
CA TRP A 12 4.53 -5.01 9.29
C TRP A 12 3.71 -6.11 8.63
N TYR A 13 3.00 -5.77 7.56
CA TYR A 13 2.16 -6.69 6.81
C TYR A 13 2.44 -6.59 5.31
N LEU A 14 2.09 -7.63 4.57
CA LEU A 14 2.27 -7.64 3.11
C LEU A 14 1.26 -6.71 2.45
N ASP A 15 1.69 -6.05 1.38
CA ASP A 15 0.84 -5.28 0.50
C ASP A 15 -0.29 -6.11 -0.11
N SER A 16 -0.09 -7.41 -0.34
CA SER A 16 -1.15 -8.33 -0.75
C SER A 16 -2.24 -8.51 0.30
N GLU A 17 -1.89 -8.52 1.59
CA GLU A 17 -2.88 -8.62 2.66
C GLU A 17 -3.70 -7.34 2.78
N TYR A 18 -3.05 -6.18 2.67
CA TYR A 18 -3.77 -4.91 2.64
C TYR A 18 -4.64 -4.76 1.38
N ALA A 19 -4.11 -5.11 0.21
CA ALA A 19 -4.88 -5.10 -1.03
C ALA A 19 -6.15 -5.97 -0.91
N ALA A 20 -6.02 -7.19 -0.39
CA ALA A 20 -7.15 -8.07 -0.12
C ALA A 20 -8.11 -7.49 0.92
N PHE A 21 -7.60 -6.93 2.03
CA PHE A 21 -8.40 -6.31 3.09
C PHE A 21 -9.24 -5.14 2.59
N PHE A 22 -8.68 -4.30 1.70
CA PHE A 22 -9.39 -3.18 1.10
C PHE A 22 -10.19 -3.55 -0.16
N GLY A 23 -10.17 -4.83 -0.57
CA GLY A 23 -10.82 -5.29 -1.80
C GLY A 23 -10.25 -4.65 -3.07
N GLN A 24 -8.97 -4.30 -3.06
CA GLN A 24 -8.27 -3.68 -4.20
C GLN A 24 -7.34 -4.68 -4.90
N GLU A 25 -7.13 -4.47 -6.20
CA GLU A 25 -6.10 -5.20 -6.93
C GLU A 25 -4.70 -4.83 -6.43
N LEU A 26 -3.83 -5.83 -6.32
CA LEU A 26 -2.47 -5.67 -5.79
C LEU A 26 -1.65 -4.64 -6.59
N GLU A 27 -1.76 -4.65 -7.91
CA GLU A 27 -1.06 -3.69 -8.78
C GLU A 27 -1.55 -2.25 -8.54
N THR A 28 -2.86 -2.05 -8.42
CA THR A 28 -3.46 -0.76 -8.09
C THR A 28 -2.99 -0.26 -6.73
N PHE A 29 -2.99 -1.15 -5.73
CA PHE A 29 -2.52 -0.83 -4.38
C PHE A 29 -1.03 -0.42 -4.38
N ARG A 30 -0.17 -1.20 -5.05
CA ARG A 30 1.25 -0.85 -5.24
C ARG A 30 1.43 0.49 -5.94
N SER A 31 0.66 0.73 -7.00
CA SER A 31 0.69 2.00 -7.74
C SER A 31 0.39 3.18 -6.80
N LYS A 32 -0.63 3.09 -5.95
CA LYS A 32 -0.97 4.12 -4.95
C LYS A 32 0.15 4.30 -3.91
N VAL A 33 0.73 3.22 -3.40
CA VAL A 33 1.86 3.25 -2.46
C VAL A 33 3.05 3.99 -3.07
N HIS A 34 3.41 3.69 -4.32
CA HIS A 34 4.52 4.33 -5.00
C HIS A 34 4.22 5.79 -5.40
N ALA A 35 3.05 6.06 -5.97
CA ALA A 35 2.63 7.39 -6.41
C ALA A 35 2.59 8.39 -5.25
N ASN A 36 2.16 7.94 -4.08
CA ASN A 36 2.07 8.77 -2.87
C ASN A 36 3.32 8.68 -1.98
N ARG A 37 4.38 7.99 -2.44
CA ARG A 37 5.66 7.83 -1.71
C ARG A 37 5.45 7.31 -0.28
N ILE A 38 4.47 6.43 -0.09
CA ILE A 38 4.12 5.84 1.20
C ILE A 38 5.28 4.96 1.64
N PHE A 39 5.70 5.10 2.89
CA PHE A 39 6.84 4.35 3.42
C PHE A 39 6.56 2.84 3.42
N HIS A 40 7.48 2.08 2.82
CA HIS A 40 7.40 0.63 2.70
C HIS A 40 8.81 0.02 2.67
N LYS A 41 8.91 -1.27 2.97
CA LYS A 41 10.13 -2.07 2.82
C LYS A 41 9.92 -3.11 1.72
N LYS A 42 10.94 -3.37 0.91
CA LYS A 42 10.89 -4.43 -0.08
C LYS A 42 11.24 -5.77 0.56
N TRP A 43 10.42 -6.80 0.34
CA TRP A 43 10.70 -8.16 0.79
C TRP A 43 10.42 -9.15 -0.33
N GLY A 44 11.51 -9.62 -0.96
CA GLY A 44 11.42 -10.39 -2.20
C GLY A 44 10.71 -9.60 -3.29
N HIS A 45 9.58 -10.14 -3.77
CA HIS A 45 8.72 -9.54 -4.79
C HIS A 45 7.54 -8.75 -4.19
N ASN A 46 7.43 -8.72 -2.86
CA ASN A 46 6.35 -8.05 -2.13
C ASN A 46 6.84 -6.79 -1.43
N LEU A 47 5.87 -5.96 -1.02
CA LEU A 47 6.12 -4.81 -0.17
C LEU A 47 5.60 -5.12 1.23
N LEU A 48 6.41 -4.80 2.23
CA LEU A 48 6.00 -4.76 3.62
C LEU A 48 5.62 -3.33 3.95
N LEU A 49 4.42 -3.15 4.47
CA LEU A 49 3.90 -1.87 4.92
C LEU A 49 3.65 -1.94 6.41
N GLN A 50 4.02 -0.86 7.09
CA GLN A 50 3.74 -0.73 8.51
C GLN A 50 2.28 -0.31 8.71
N ARG A 51 1.59 -0.93 9.66
CA ARG A 51 0.17 -0.67 9.93
C ARG A 51 -0.12 0.78 10.23
N SER A 52 0.67 1.44 11.07
CA SER A 52 0.51 2.88 11.36
C SER A 52 0.56 3.71 10.07
N VAL A 53 1.56 3.48 9.21
CA VAL A 53 1.71 4.19 7.93
C VAL A 53 0.52 3.95 7.01
N VAL A 54 0.00 2.73 6.95
CA VAL A 54 -1.20 2.43 6.15
C VAL A 54 -2.43 3.13 6.73
N LEU A 55 -2.59 3.16 8.05
CA LEU A 55 -3.70 3.86 8.70
C LEU A 55 -3.62 5.38 8.49
N ASP A 56 -2.44 5.98 8.64
CA ASP A 56 -2.19 7.40 8.36
C ASP A 56 -2.46 7.77 6.90
N ASN A 57 -2.21 6.84 5.97
CA ASN A 57 -2.43 7.04 4.54
C ASN A 57 -3.70 6.34 4.03
N MET A 58 -4.59 5.90 4.92
CA MET A 58 -5.71 5.03 4.57
C MET A 58 -6.57 5.69 3.51
N GLU A 59 -6.96 6.95 3.69
CA GLU A 59 -7.75 7.71 2.72
C GLU A 59 -7.09 7.72 1.34
N THR A 60 -5.78 7.85 1.27
CA THR A 60 -5.04 7.91 0.00
C THR A 60 -4.98 6.55 -0.70
N ILE A 61 -4.90 5.47 0.07
CA ILE A 61 -4.81 4.10 -0.44
C ILE A 61 -6.21 3.57 -0.81
N THR A 62 -7.24 3.89 -0.01
CA THR A 62 -8.62 3.42 -0.20
C THR A 62 -9.44 4.27 -1.16
N SER A 63 -9.02 5.51 -1.44
CA SER A 63 -9.73 6.36 -2.40
C SER A 63 -9.71 5.77 -3.80
N ASP A 64 -10.91 5.65 -4.39
CA ASP A 64 -11.16 5.20 -5.76
C ASP A 64 -10.66 6.21 -6.80
N GLU A 65 -10.44 7.45 -6.37
CA GLU A 65 -9.86 8.47 -7.24
C GLU A 65 -8.33 8.41 -7.16
N PRO A 66 -7.60 8.18 -8.28
CA PRO A 66 -6.37 8.93 -8.44
C PRO A 66 -6.81 10.37 -8.23
N LYS A 67 -6.22 11.11 -7.26
CA LYS A 67 -6.41 12.56 -7.20
C LYS A 67 -6.10 13.04 -8.60
N THR A 68 -7.15 13.27 -9.38
CA THR A 68 -7.10 13.90 -10.68
C THR A 68 -6.85 15.35 -10.32
N LYS A 69 -5.60 15.62 -9.91
CA LYS A 69 -4.99 16.89 -10.24
C LYS A 69 -5.00 16.88 -11.75
N LYS A 70 -6.10 17.41 -12.32
CA LYS A 70 -6.11 17.95 -13.67
C LYS A 70 -4.71 18.55 -13.88
N PRO A 71 -3.99 18.19 -14.96
CA PRO A 71 -2.76 18.89 -15.28
C PRO A 71 -3.11 20.38 -15.23
N ARG A 72 -2.44 21.14 -14.36
CA ARG A 72 -2.53 22.60 -14.47
C ARG A 72 -2.08 22.88 -15.90
N PRO A 73 -2.90 23.57 -16.73
CA PRO A 73 -2.43 23.97 -18.04
C PRO A 73 -1.10 24.68 -17.86
N PRO A 74 -0.11 24.44 -18.74
CA PRO A 74 1.16 25.15 -18.68
C PRO A 74 0.86 26.65 -18.62
N ARG A 75 1.50 27.35 -17.68
CA ARG A 75 1.82 28.75 -17.96
C ARG A 75 2.98 28.74 -18.94
#